data_AF-A0A553DMI5-F1
#
_entry.id   AF-A0A553DMI5-F1
#
_cell.length_a   1.000
_cell.length_b   1.000
_cell.length_c   1.000
_cell.angle_alpha   90.00
_cell.angle_beta   90.00
_cell.angle_gamma   90.00
#
_symmetry.space_group_name_H-M   'P 1'
#
loop_
_entity.id
_entity.type
_entity.pdbx_description
1 polymer ?
#
loop_
_entity_poly.entity_id
_entity_poly.type
_entity_poly.pdbx_seq_one_letter_code
_entity_poly.pdbx_strand_id
1 'polypeptide(L)'
;MFMEKSKLIKTRKNLGLSCKEIADLLCIEEYSYRRRENGKTKISNQEWKKLASILSVPFETIFEPESTSIDNSISTTPETNTNHYYSVPKEMVDNQQEYINILKIEIDSLKKENQILKEKLLVEKEKKYYI
;
A
#
# COMPACT_ATOMS: atom_id res chain seq x y z
N MET A 1 -0.18 25.26 -7.27
CA MET A 1 -0.80 24.41 -8.32
C MET A 1 -1.34 23.17 -7.63
N PHE A 2 -2.61 22.79 -7.83
CA PHE A 2 -3.15 21.56 -7.23
C PHE A 2 -2.65 20.34 -8.02
N MET A 3 -2.28 19.27 -7.33
CA MET A 3 -1.83 18.04 -7.97
C MET A 3 -3.02 17.20 -8.41
N GLU A 4 -3.17 17.01 -9.73
CA GLU A 4 -4.18 16.12 -10.29
C GLU A 4 -3.91 14.66 -9.92
N LYS A 5 -4.96 13.94 -9.54
CA LYS A 5 -4.92 12.52 -9.15
C LYS A 5 -4.92 11.62 -10.38
N SER A 6 -3.79 11.61 -11.08
CA SER A 6 -3.59 10.92 -12.35
C SER A 6 -3.88 9.42 -12.30
N LYS A 7 -3.52 8.72 -11.21
CA LYS A 7 -3.81 7.28 -11.07
C LYS A 7 -5.31 7.02 -10.97
N LEU A 8 -6.02 7.80 -10.14
CA LEU A 8 -7.46 7.69 -9.98
C LEU A 8 -8.19 7.96 -11.31
N ILE A 9 -7.81 9.02 -12.01
CA ILE A 9 -8.43 9.42 -13.29
C ILE A 9 -8.21 8.35 -14.37
N LYS A 10 -6.98 7.84 -14.51
CA LYS A 10 -6.66 6.78 -15.47
C LYS A 10 -7.46 5.52 -15.17
N THR A 11 -7.51 5.11 -13.91
CA THR A 11 -8.24 3.91 -13.50
C THR A 11 -9.73 4.02 -13.82
N ARG A 12 -10.35 5.16 -13.48
CA ARG A 12 -11.76 5.41 -13.81
C ARG A 12 -12.00 5.39 -15.32
N LYS A 13 -11.17 6.07 -16.12
CA LYS A 13 -11.30 6.11 -17.59
C LYS A 13 -11.10 4.74 -18.22
N ASN A 14 -10.17 3.93 -17.71
CA ASN A 14 -9.94 2.57 -18.19
C ASN A 14 -11.14 1.65 -17.93
N LEU A 15 -11.88 1.90 -16.84
CA LEU A 15 -13.14 1.23 -16.53
C LEU A 15 -14.34 1.80 -17.32
N GLY A 16 -14.13 2.83 -18.15
CA GLY A 16 -15.20 3.46 -18.94
C GLY A 16 -16.19 4.30 -18.12
N LEU A 17 -15.89 4.58 -16.86
CA LEU A 17 -16.80 5.28 -15.95
C LEU A 17 -16.66 6.81 -16.07
N SER A 18 -17.78 7.52 -16.01
CA SER A 18 -17.85 8.97 -15.94
C SER A 18 -17.67 9.49 -14.51
N CYS A 19 -17.36 10.79 -14.38
CA CYS A 19 -17.32 11.45 -13.08
C CYS A 19 -18.69 11.40 -12.37
N LYS A 20 -19.78 11.48 -13.15
CA LYS A 20 -21.14 11.43 -12.65
C LYS A 20 -21.47 10.07 -12.05
N GLU A 21 -21.16 8.98 -12.75
CA GLU A 21 -21.43 7.62 -12.26
C GLU A 21 -20.70 7.32 -10.95
N ILE A 22 -19.43 7.71 -10.81
CA ILE A 22 -18.70 7.54 -9.55
C ILE A 22 -19.31 8.43 -8.45
N ALA A 23 -19.71 9.66 -8.79
CA ALA A 23 -20.32 10.58 -7.84
C ALA A 23 -21.67 10.04 -7.33
N ASP A 24 -22.49 9.48 -8.21
CA ASP A 24 -23.77 8.83 -7.89
C ASP A 24 -23.54 7.63 -6.94
N LEU A 25 -22.54 6.78 -7.22
CA LEU A 25 -22.16 5.65 -6.35
C LEU A 25 -21.64 6.09 -4.97
N LEU A 26 -21.04 7.28 -4.89
CA LEU A 26 -20.58 7.90 -3.64
C LEU A 26 -21.65 8.75 -2.95
N CYS A 27 -22.83 8.90 -3.54
CA CYS A 27 -23.88 9.81 -3.07
C CYS A 27 -23.38 11.26 -2.90
N ILE A 28 -22.58 11.74 -3.85
CA ILE A 28 -22.07 13.12 -3.89
C ILE A 28 -22.36 13.75 -5.25
N GLU A 29 -22.21 15.07 -5.35
CA GLU A 29 -22.34 15.76 -6.64
C GLU A 29 -21.14 15.51 -7.55
N GLU A 30 -21.39 15.45 -8.86
CA GLU A 30 -20.36 15.32 -9.89
C GLU A 30 -19.26 16.37 -9.75
N TYR A 31 -19.64 17.63 -9.48
CA TYR A 31 -18.69 18.73 -9.26
C TYR A 31 -17.75 18.45 -8.08
N SER A 32 -18.28 17.89 -6.99
CA SER A 32 -17.54 17.53 -5.79
C SER A 32 -16.53 16.40 -6.05
N TYR A 33 -16.94 15.40 -6.84
CA TYR A 33 -16.03 14.34 -7.28
C TYR A 33 -14.95 14.88 -8.23
N ARG A 34 -15.32 15.71 -9.21
CA ARG A 34 -14.37 16.31 -10.15
C ARG A 34 -13.31 17.16 -9.46
N ARG A 35 -13.66 17.84 -8.37
CA ARG A 35 -12.69 18.58 -7.54
C ARG A 35 -11.70 17.67 -6.82
N ARG A 36 -12.11 16.47 -6.41
CA ARG A 36 -11.22 15.45 -5.83
C ARG A 36 -10.22 14.93 -6.86
N GLU A 37 -10.69 14.57 -8.06
CA GLU A 37 -9.82 14.15 -9.16
C GLU A 37 -8.79 15.24 -9.54
N ASN A 38 -9.20 16.50 -9.58
CA ASN A 38 -8.32 17.62 -9.89
C ASN A 38 -7.44 18.09 -8.71
N GLY A 39 -7.45 17.39 -7.57
CA GLY A 39 -6.67 17.78 -6.38
C GLY A 39 -7.14 19.06 -5.68
N LYS A 40 -8.27 19.65 -6.09
CA LYS A 40 -8.85 20.85 -5.45
C LYS A 40 -9.55 20.53 -4.12
N THR A 41 -9.77 19.26 -3.82
CA THR A 41 -10.36 18.78 -2.57
C THR A 41 -9.58 17.55 -2.14
N LYS A 42 -9.11 17.57 -0.88
CA LYS A 42 -8.39 16.45 -0.30
C LYS A 42 -9.32 15.24 -0.19
N ILE A 43 -8.77 14.05 -0.47
CA ILE A 43 -9.46 12.78 -0.32
C ILE A 43 -8.91 12.12 0.93
N SER A 44 -9.76 11.88 1.92
CA SER A 44 -9.38 11.17 3.15
C SER A 44 -9.05 9.70 2.87
N ASN A 45 -8.28 9.06 3.76
CA ASN A 45 -7.97 7.63 3.64
C ASN A 45 -9.22 6.74 3.58
N GLN A 46 -10.30 7.12 4.28
CA GLN A 46 -11.57 6.41 4.21
C GLN A 46 -12.25 6.57 2.85
N GLU A 47 -12.26 7.78 2.29
CA GLU A 47 -12.79 8.02 0.94
C GLU A 47 -11.98 7.27 -0.12
N TRP A 48 -10.65 7.22 0.01
CA TRP A 48 -9.81 6.40 -0.88
C TRP A 48 -10.16 4.92 -0.83
N LYS A 49 -10.41 4.36 0.36
CA LYS A 49 -10.86 2.97 0.50
C LYS A 49 -12.23 2.74 -0.14
N LYS A 50 -13.17 3.68 0.00
CA LYS A 50 -14.48 3.62 -0.66
C LYS A 50 -14.34 3.65 -2.19
N LEU A 51 -13.50 4.54 -2.71
CA LEU A 51 -13.21 4.63 -4.14
C LEU A 51 -12.60 3.32 -4.67
N ALA A 52 -11.63 2.76 -3.97
CA ALA A 52 -11.02 1.47 -4.33
C ALA A 52 -12.07 0.36 -4.36
N SER A 53 -12.99 0.34 -3.39
CA SER A 53 -14.09 -0.62 -3.34
C SER A 53 -15.07 -0.45 -4.51
N ILE A 54 -15.45 0.79 -4.86
CA ILE A 54 -16.37 1.08 -5.97
C ILE A 54 -15.74 0.68 -7.30
N LEU A 55 -14.47 1.02 -7.49
CA LEU A 55 -13.70 0.70 -8.69
C LEU A 55 -13.28 -0.78 -8.75
N SER A 56 -13.50 -1.56 -7.67
CA SER A 56 -13.08 -2.96 -7.55
C SER A 56 -11.58 -3.17 -7.82
N VAL A 57 -10.74 -2.25 -7.32
CA VAL A 57 -9.28 -2.29 -7.47
C VAL A 57 -8.59 -2.18 -6.11
N PRO A 58 -7.33 -2.65 -6.00
CA PRO A 58 -6.54 -2.42 -4.80
C PRO A 58 -6.35 -0.94 -4.50
N PHE A 59 -6.30 -0.57 -3.21
CA PHE A 59 -6.07 0.81 -2.76
C PHE A 59 -4.81 1.43 -3.38
N GLU A 60 -3.70 0.69 -3.40
CA GLU A 60 -2.40 1.13 -3.92
C GLU A 60 -2.44 1.50 -5.41
N THR A 61 -3.38 0.92 -6.16
CA THR A 61 -3.55 1.17 -7.59
C THR A 61 -4.00 2.61 -7.87
N ILE A 62 -4.84 3.17 -6.99
CA ILE A 62 -5.41 4.51 -7.18
C ILE A 62 -4.81 5.57 -6.24
N PHE A 63 -4.16 5.15 -5.15
CA PHE A 63 -3.66 6.06 -4.13
C PHE A 63 -2.48 6.90 -4.64
N GLU A 64 -2.59 8.21 -4.42
CA GLU A 64 -1.55 9.19 -4.69
C GLU A 64 -1.39 10.13 -3.48
N PRO A 65 -0.22 10.12 -2.82
CA PRO A 65 0.04 10.98 -1.67
C PRO A 65 -0.06 12.45 -2.08
N GLU A 66 -0.46 13.31 -1.15
CA GLU A 66 -0.41 14.75 -1.36
C GLU A 66 1.04 15.22 -1.43
N SER A 67 1.44 15.86 -2.53
CA SER A 67 2.73 16.54 -2.60
C SER A 67 2.65 17.82 -1.78
N THR A 68 3.11 17.79 -0.52
CA THR A 68 3.43 19.02 0.19
C THR A 68 4.66 19.62 -0.47
N SER A 69 4.48 20.63 -1.32
CA SER A 69 5.57 21.54 -1.65
C SER A 69 6.06 22.14 -0.34
N ILE A 70 7.25 21.74 0.10
CA ILE A 70 7.93 22.35 1.24
C ILE A 70 8.44 23.69 0.72
N ASP A 71 7.63 24.74 0.80
CA ASP A 71 8.13 26.11 0.64
C ASP A 71 9.00 26.41 1.86
N ASN A 72 10.33 26.37 1.67
CA ASN A 72 11.32 26.71 2.69
C ASN A 72 11.39 28.22 3.00
N SER A 73 10.42 29.03 2.55
CA SER A 73 10.31 30.44 2.92
C SER A 73 9.50 30.59 4.23
N ILE A 74 10.24 30.57 5.33
CA ILE A 74 9.95 31.16 6.65
C ILE A 74 8.63 31.94 6.76
N SER A 75 7.75 31.53 7.69
CA SER A 75 6.82 32.44 8.38
C SER A 75 6.36 31.87 9.73
N THR A 76 6.82 32.53 10.78
CA THR A 76 6.44 32.43 12.19
C THR A 76 4.92 32.59 12.38
N THR A 77 4.19 31.52 12.70
CA THR A 77 2.91 31.59 13.44
C THR A 77 2.72 30.30 14.27
N PRO A 78 2.23 30.38 15.53
CA PRO A 78 2.04 29.23 16.40
C PRO A 78 0.57 28.79 16.34
N GLU A 79 0.19 27.96 15.38
CA GLU A 79 -1.17 27.39 15.34
C GLU A 79 -1.15 25.88 15.08
N THR A 80 -1.25 25.16 16.20
CA THR A 80 -1.91 23.87 16.42
C THR A 80 -2.48 23.18 15.17
N ASN A 81 -1.62 22.47 14.43
CA ASN A 81 -2.01 21.29 13.67
C ASN A 81 -0.82 20.34 13.66
N THR A 82 -0.70 19.61 14.76
CA THR A 82 0.29 18.56 15.00
C THR A 82 0.06 17.40 14.04
N ASN A 83 0.46 17.55 12.78
CA ASN A 83 0.84 16.41 11.96
C ASN A 83 2.16 15.88 12.52
N HIS A 84 2.09 15.08 13.58
CA HIS A 84 3.24 14.30 14.05
C HIS A 84 3.55 13.26 12.98
N TYR A 85 4.39 13.64 12.02
CA TYR A 85 5.08 12.71 11.16
C TYR A 85 6.09 12.00 12.06
N TYR A 86 5.69 10.88 12.65
CA TYR A 86 6.60 10.03 13.40
C TYR A 86 7.61 9.45 12.41
N SER A 87 8.79 10.07 12.33
CA SER A 87 9.93 9.45 11.66
C SER A 87 10.33 8.25 12.50
N VAL A 88 10.07 7.05 12.00
CA VAL A 88 10.60 5.83 12.63
C VAL A 88 12.12 5.95 12.62
N PRO A 89 12.80 5.88 13.78
CA PRO A 89 14.24 5.98 13.84
C PRO A 89 14.88 4.98 12.88
N LYS A 90 15.82 5.43 12.06
CA LYS A 90 16.50 4.59 11.06
C LYS A 90 17.05 3.31 11.69
N GLU A 91 17.62 3.43 12.88
CA GLU A 91 18.14 2.31 13.68
C GLU A 91 17.06 1.24 13.97
N MET A 92 15.81 1.65 14.21
CA MET A 92 14.71 0.71 14.42
C MET A 92 14.33 -0.03 13.14
N VAL A 93 14.36 0.65 11.99
CA VAL A 93 14.13 0.04 10.67
C VAL A 93 15.26 -0.94 10.34
N ASP A 94 16.51 -0.54 10.56
CA ASP A 94 17.69 -1.36 10.29
C ASP A 94 17.67 -2.62 11.17
N ASN A 95 17.36 -2.49 12.47
CA ASN A 95 17.22 -3.62 13.39
C ASN A 95 16.10 -4.59 12.96
N GLN A 96 14.94 -4.09 12.52
CA GLN A 96 13.87 -4.94 12.02
C GLN A 96 14.27 -5.67 10.74
N GLN A 97 14.98 -4.99 9.84
CA GLN A 97 15.44 -5.58 8.60
C GLN A 97 16.48 -6.69 8.84
N GLU A 98 17.39 -6.49 9.80
CA GLU A 98 18.35 -7.52 10.21
C GLU A 98 17.65 -8.75 10.79
N TYR A 99 16.67 -8.55 11.69
CA TYR A 99 15.90 -9.66 12.26
C TYR A 99 15.13 -10.45 11.18
N ILE A 100 14.51 -9.74 10.21
CA ILE A 100 13.84 -10.38 9.07
C ILE A 100 14.83 -11.23 8.26
N ASN A 101 16.06 -10.76 8.07
CA ASN A 101 17.07 -11.50 7.32
C ASN A 101 17.50 -12.77 8.08
N ILE A 102 17.71 -12.69 9.39
CA ILE A 102 18.03 -13.86 10.23
C ILE A 102 16.91 -14.91 10.13
N LEU A 103 15.65 -14.50 10.28
CA LEU A 103 14.51 -15.40 10.17
C LEU A 103 14.40 -16.07 8.80
N LYS A 104 14.68 -15.34 7.72
CA LYS A 104 14.69 -15.92 6.35
C LYS A 104 15.76 -17.00 6.21
N ILE A 105 16.96 -16.75 6.72
CA ILE A 105 18.07 -17.73 6.69
C ILE A 105 17.68 -18.99 7.47
N GLU A 106 17.09 -18.84 8.66
CA GLU A 106 16.66 -19.97 9.48
C GLU A 106 15.57 -20.80 8.81
N ILE A 107 14.56 -20.15 8.21
CA ILE A 107 13.51 -20.83 7.44
C ILE A 107 14.11 -21.64 6.29
N ASP A 108 15.08 -21.08 5.56
CA ASP A 108 15.70 -21.78 4.44
C ASP A 108 16.57 -22.96 4.90
N SER A 109 17.25 -22.84 6.04
CA SER A 109 17.99 -23.94 6.66
C SER A 109 17.06 -25.08 7.06
N LEU A 110 15.98 -24.76 7.79
CA LEU A 110 14.98 -25.74 8.24
C LEU A 110 14.27 -26.43 7.08
N LYS A 111 14.01 -25.72 5.98
CA LYS A 111 13.45 -26.33 4.76
C LYS A 111 14.39 -27.35 4.14
N LYS A 112 15.70 -27.03 4.04
CA LYS A 112 16.70 -27.96 3.52
C LYS A 112 16.83 -29.20 4.39
N GLU A 113 16.88 -29.03 5.71
CA GLU A 113 16.94 -30.15 6.64
C GLU A 113 15.70 -31.04 6.51
N ASN A 114 14.51 -30.45 6.46
CA ASN A 114 13.26 -31.19 6.23
C ASN A 114 13.28 -31.98 4.91
N GLN A 115 13.86 -31.41 3.85
CA GLN A 115 14.00 -32.11 2.58
C GLN A 115 14.93 -33.32 2.70
N ILE A 116 16.11 -33.14 3.30
CA ILE A 116 17.08 -34.21 3.53
C ILE A 116 16.47 -35.34 4.38
N LEU A 117 15.72 -34.99 5.43
CA LEU A 117 15.05 -35.97 6.29
C LEU A 117 13.97 -36.75 5.53
N LYS A 118 13.19 -36.09 4.68
CA LYS A 118 12.19 -36.74 3.82
C LYS A 118 12.83 -37.70 2.82
N GLU A 119 13.95 -37.32 2.21
CA GLU A 119 14.71 -38.18 1.28
C GLU A 119 15.28 -39.41 2.00
N LYS A 120 15.88 -39.23 3.19
CA LYS A 120 16.37 -40.35 4.02
C LYS A 120 15.24 -41.32 4.39
N LEU A 121 14.09 -40.79 4.78
CA LEU A 121 12.92 -41.59 5.14
C LEU A 121 12.34 -42.36 3.94
N LEU A 122 12.43 -41.80 2.74
CA LEU A 122 12.05 -42.49 1.51
C LEU A 122 12.97 -43.69 1.25
N VAL A 123 14.28 -43.47 1.30
CA VAL A 123 15.29 -44.53 1.12
C VAL A 123 15.13 -45.65 2.16
N GLU A 124 14.86 -45.31 3.42
CA GLU A 124 14.65 -46.30 4.48
C GLU A 124 13.36 -47.11 4.29
N LYS A 125 12.29 -46.48 3.82
CA LYS A 125 11.06 -47.18 3.42
C LYS A 125 11.32 -48.16 2.28
N GLU A 126 12.02 -47.73 1.23
CA GLU A 126 12.37 -48.59 0.10
C GLU A 126 13.19 -49.81 0.52
N LYS A 127 14.20 -49.64 1.39
CA LYS A 127 14.99 -50.76 1.93
C LYS A 127 14.15 -51.78 2.70
N LYS A 128 13.10 -51.34 3.39
CA LYS A 128 12.20 -52.22 4.16
C LYS A 128 11.27 -53.06 3.27
N TYR A 129 11.06 -52.70 2.00
CA TYR A 129 10.26 -53.50 1.06
C TYR A 129 11.05 -54.63 0.36
N TYR A 130 12.38 -54.66 0.50
CA TYR A 130 13.26 -55.66 -0.12
C TYR A 130 13.86 -56.66 0.89
N ILE A 131 13.35 -56.71 2.11
CA ILE A 131 13.62 -57.73 3.15
C ILE A 131 12.32 -58.43 3.48
#